data_AF-A0A3B6VX80-F1
#
_entry.id   AF-A0A3B6VX80-F1
#
_cell.length_a   1.000
_cell.length_b   1.000
_cell.length_c   1.000
_cell.angle_alpha   90.00
_cell.angle_beta   90.00
_cell.angle_gamma   90.00
#
_symmetry.space_group_name_H-M   'P 1'
#
loop_
_entity.id
_entity.type
_entity.pdbx_description
1 polymer ?
#
loop_
_entity_poly.entity_id
_entity_poly.type
_entity_poly.pdbx_seq_one_letter_code
_entity_poly.pdbx_strand_id
1 'polypeptide(L)'
;MEEDKYIFEKLKLNLDRNFPVENDNHIDNDKEYSNNNFNNSNDESLVILETKRNIEKIKEYSKEINDADINPALEEMISILDNMVAYSKANKEGEKKLQKINEYHLPTAIKMLKYYIDFCNLPVKNDNIEKTSLEIEDAIIKLNEALKKMLLEMNENKLIDINSDIDVLKNMLEKDGLI
;
A
#
# COMPACT_ATOMS: atom_id res chain seq x y z
N MET A 1 -7.40 -25.12 -4.93
CA MET A 1 -8.70 -25.46 -4.30
C MET A 1 -8.73 -25.15 -2.80
N GLU A 2 -7.76 -25.61 -2.00
CA GLU A 2 -7.73 -25.32 -0.54
C GLU A 2 -7.02 -23.99 -0.23
N GLU A 3 -5.95 -23.66 -0.96
CA GLU A 3 -5.23 -22.38 -0.87
C GLU A 3 -6.11 -21.20 -1.31
N ASP A 4 -6.87 -21.33 -2.38
CA ASP A 4 -7.78 -20.27 -2.86
C ASP A 4 -8.87 -19.93 -1.83
N LYS A 5 -9.36 -20.95 -1.11
CA LYS A 5 -10.36 -20.80 -0.06
C LYS A 5 -9.77 -20.10 1.16
N TYR A 6 -8.55 -20.47 1.55
CA TYR A 6 -7.82 -19.81 2.62
C TYR A 6 -7.51 -18.35 2.29
N ILE A 7 -7.08 -18.06 1.06
CA ILE A 7 -6.85 -16.73 0.54
C ILE A 7 -8.12 -15.88 0.65
N PHE A 8 -9.24 -16.42 0.20
CA PHE A 8 -10.53 -15.74 0.24
C PHE A 8 -10.99 -15.45 1.69
N GLU A 9 -10.82 -16.40 2.60
CA GLU A 9 -11.21 -16.25 4.01
C GLU A 9 -10.34 -15.21 4.74
N LYS A 10 -9.03 -15.20 4.48
CA LYS A 10 -8.11 -14.16 4.98
C LYS A 10 -8.47 -12.77 4.46
N LEU A 11 -8.76 -12.66 3.17
CA LEU A 11 -9.20 -11.40 2.56
C LEU A 11 -10.52 -10.92 3.18
N LYS A 12 -11.46 -11.83 3.43
CA LYS A 12 -12.75 -11.53 4.07
C LYS A 12 -12.60 -11.11 5.54
N LEU A 13 -11.72 -11.76 6.30
CA LEU A 13 -11.46 -11.38 7.69
C LEU A 13 -10.76 -10.02 7.80
N ASN A 14 -9.82 -9.72 6.89
CA ASN A 14 -9.18 -8.40 6.84
C ASN A 14 -10.17 -7.32 6.41
N LEU A 15 -11.07 -7.64 5.48
CA LEU A 15 -12.23 -6.83 5.11
C LEU A 15 -13.08 -6.46 6.34
N ASP A 16 -13.53 -7.44 7.10
CA ASP A 16 -14.41 -7.23 8.25
C ASP A 16 -13.72 -6.45 9.39
N ARG A 17 -12.40 -6.63 9.55
CA ARG A 17 -11.60 -5.87 10.54
C ARG A 17 -11.35 -4.42 10.16
N ASN A 18 -11.01 -4.18 8.89
CA ASN A 18 -10.60 -2.86 8.43
C ASN A 18 -11.78 -2.02 7.93
N PHE A 19 -12.91 -2.66 7.62
CA PHE A 19 -14.15 -2.05 7.14
C PHE A 19 -15.36 -2.75 7.77
N PRO A 20 -15.59 -2.61 9.09
CA PRO A 20 -16.81 -3.13 9.70
C PRO A 20 -18.01 -2.50 8.98
N VAL A 21 -18.86 -3.34 8.40
CA VAL A 21 -20.12 -2.92 7.81
C VAL A 21 -20.96 -2.29 8.93
N GLU A 22 -21.11 -0.96 8.91
CA GLU A 22 -22.10 -0.30 9.74
C GLU A 22 -23.47 -0.78 9.27
N ASN A 23 -24.29 -1.23 10.22
CA ASN A 23 -25.51 -1.99 9.99
C ASN A 23 -26.62 -1.08 9.43
N ASP A 24 -26.51 -0.69 8.17
CA ASP A 24 -27.61 -0.09 7.41
C ASP A 24 -28.45 -1.21 6.82
N ASN A 25 -29.70 -1.30 7.29
CA ASN A 25 -30.69 -2.27 6.87
C ASN A 25 -31.02 -2.10 5.38
N HIS A 26 -30.29 -2.80 4.51
CA HIS A 26 -30.75 -3.16 3.18
C HIS A 26 -30.69 -4.67 3.00
N ILE A 27 -31.86 -5.28 3.06
CA ILE A 27 -32.12 -6.68 2.77
C ILE A 27 -32.13 -6.89 1.25
N ASP A 28 -31.38 -7.92 0.86
CA ASP A 28 -31.39 -8.75 -0.36
C ASP A 28 -30.97 -8.16 -1.71
N ASN A 29 -29.87 -8.70 -2.26
CA ASN A 29 -30.00 -9.88 -3.14
C ASN A 29 -28.66 -10.63 -3.31
N ASP A 30 -28.66 -11.88 -2.87
CA ASP A 30 -27.74 -12.90 -3.35
C ASP A 30 -27.89 -13.09 -4.87
N LYS A 31 -26.75 -13.32 -5.55
CA LYS A 31 -26.51 -13.62 -6.97
C LYS A 31 -26.15 -12.41 -7.85
N GLU A 32 -24.86 -12.10 -7.91
CA GLU A 32 -24.07 -12.10 -9.16
C GLU A 32 -22.64 -11.62 -8.90
N TYR A 33 -21.74 -12.54 -8.57
CA TYR A 33 -20.32 -12.38 -8.88
C TYR A 33 -19.81 -13.70 -9.43
N SER A 34 -20.31 -14.08 -10.61
CA SER A 34 -19.63 -15.04 -11.47
C SER A 34 -18.92 -14.28 -12.57
N ASN A 35 -17.61 -14.55 -12.68
CA ASN A 35 -16.77 -14.34 -13.84
C ASN A 35 -16.50 -12.89 -14.27
N ASN A 36 -15.45 -12.31 -13.67
CA ASN A 36 -14.48 -11.57 -14.46
C ASN A 36 -13.10 -12.21 -14.31
N ASN A 37 -12.64 -12.79 -15.43
CA ASN A 37 -11.34 -13.40 -15.70
C ASN A 37 -10.19 -13.01 -14.76
N PHE A 38 -9.86 -13.87 -13.80
CA PHE A 38 -8.50 -14.02 -13.28
C PHE A 38 -7.84 -15.20 -14.00
N ASN A 39 -7.44 -14.97 -15.25
CA ASN A 39 -6.55 -15.88 -15.96
C ASN A 39 -5.36 -15.06 -16.48
N ASN A 40 -4.31 -14.96 -15.68
CA ASN A 40 -2.96 -15.41 -16.05
C ASN A 40 -1.90 -15.11 -14.96
N SER A 41 -1.29 -16.18 -14.46
CA SER A 41 0.17 -16.34 -14.30
C SER A 41 0.96 -15.42 -13.36
N ASN A 42 0.54 -15.21 -12.11
CA ASN A 42 1.47 -14.83 -11.02
C ASN A 42 0.88 -15.29 -9.68
N ASP A 43 1.51 -16.23 -8.98
CA ASP A 43 1.26 -16.49 -7.55
C ASP A 43 1.73 -15.25 -6.75
N GLU A 44 1.01 -14.15 -6.85
CA GLU A 44 1.27 -12.97 -6.03
C GLU A 44 0.83 -13.29 -4.60
N SER A 45 1.71 -13.02 -3.64
CA SER A 45 1.40 -13.30 -2.24
C SER A 45 0.21 -12.47 -1.75
N LEU A 46 -0.49 -12.99 -0.75
CA LEU A 46 -1.63 -12.32 -0.10
C LEU A 46 -1.30 -10.88 0.31
N VAL A 47 -0.07 -10.65 0.79
CA VAL A 47 0.41 -9.33 1.20
C VAL A 47 0.42 -8.37 0.01
N ILE A 48 0.92 -8.80 -1.14
CA ILE A 48 0.98 -7.98 -2.36
C ILE A 48 -0.43 -7.65 -2.86
N LEU A 49 -1.34 -8.64 -2.87
CA LEU A 49 -2.72 -8.44 -3.29
C LEU A 49 -3.45 -7.45 -2.37
N GLU A 50 -3.25 -7.56 -1.06
CA GLU A 50 -3.82 -6.64 -0.07
C GLU A 50 -3.26 -5.22 -0.22
N THR A 51 -1.94 -5.07 -0.45
CA THR A 51 -1.36 -3.74 -0.69
C THR A 51 -1.94 -3.10 -1.95
N LYS A 52 -2.04 -3.84 -3.06
CA LYS A 52 -2.66 -3.33 -4.30
C LYS A 52 -4.12 -2.90 -4.10
N ARG A 53 -4.88 -3.66 -3.32
CA ARG A 53 -6.25 -3.30 -2.97
C ARG A 53 -6.30 -1.96 -2.20
N ASN A 54 -5.39 -1.76 -1.25
CA ASN A 54 -5.30 -0.50 -0.51
C ASN A 54 -4.90 0.66 -1.44
N ILE A 55 -4.00 0.44 -2.41
CA ILE A 55 -3.64 1.43 -3.43
C ILE A 55 -4.87 1.85 -4.24
N GLU A 56 -5.67 0.90 -4.72
CA GLU A 56 -6.90 1.22 -5.44
C GLU A 56 -7.88 1.99 -4.57
N LYS A 57 -7.97 1.67 -3.27
CA LYS A 57 -8.82 2.42 -2.35
C LYS A 57 -8.36 3.87 -2.17
N ILE A 58 -7.04 4.10 -2.08
CA ILE A 58 -6.47 5.45 -1.99
C ILE A 58 -6.71 6.22 -3.29
N LYS A 59 -6.63 5.56 -4.46
CA LYS A 59 -6.98 6.17 -5.76
C LYS A 59 -8.45 6.55 -5.85
N GLU A 60 -9.36 5.73 -5.32
CA GLU A 60 -10.79 6.07 -5.20
C GLU A 60 -10.96 7.33 -4.34
N TYR A 61 -10.36 7.36 -3.16
CA TYR A 61 -10.43 8.52 -2.26
C TYR A 61 -9.83 9.79 -2.84
N SER A 62 -8.69 9.71 -3.53
CA SER A 62 -8.10 10.87 -4.22
C SER A 62 -9.03 11.46 -5.28
N LYS A 63 -9.88 10.65 -5.94
CA LYS A 63 -10.89 11.15 -6.88
C LYS A 63 -12.10 11.78 -6.21
N GLU A 64 -12.43 11.34 -4.99
CA GLU A 64 -13.54 11.89 -4.19
C GLU A 64 -13.16 13.19 -3.47
N ILE A 65 -11.88 13.37 -3.16
CA ILE A 65 -11.37 14.56 -2.48
C ILE A 65 -11.34 15.75 -3.45
N ASN A 66 -12.23 16.71 -3.21
CA ASN A 66 -12.27 18.00 -3.91
C ASN A 66 -11.25 19.02 -3.38
N ASP A 67 -10.33 18.60 -2.52
CA ASP A 67 -9.26 19.42 -1.95
C ASP A 67 -7.95 19.21 -2.74
N ALA A 68 -7.39 20.29 -3.27
CA ALA A 68 -6.17 20.22 -4.06
C ALA A 68 -4.91 20.00 -3.20
N ASP A 69 -4.96 20.30 -1.89
CA ASP A 69 -3.76 20.38 -1.06
C ASP A 69 -3.24 18.98 -0.67
N ILE A 70 -4.13 18.04 -0.32
CA ILE A 70 -3.74 16.67 0.04
C ILE A 70 -3.44 15.76 -1.18
N ASN A 71 -3.97 16.09 -2.36
CA ASN A 71 -3.87 15.24 -3.55
C ASN A 71 -2.41 14.90 -3.95
N PRO A 72 -1.45 15.84 -3.96
CA PRO A 72 -0.04 15.53 -4.19
C PRO A 72 0.52 14.49 -3.21
N ALA A 73 0.12 14.54 -1.93
CA ALA A 73 0.56 13.57 -0.94
C ALA A 73 -0.05 12.18 -1.20
N LEU A 74 -1.27 12.09 -1.73
CA LEU A 74 -1.88 10.81 -2.11
C LEU A 74 -1.25 10.21 -3.35
N GLU A 75 -0.97 11.02 -4.37
CA GLU A 75 -0.24 10.59 -5.57
C GLU A 75 1.15 10.05 -5.22
N GLU A 76 1.84 10.73 -4.32
CA GLU A 76 3.11 10.28 -3.78
C GLU A 76 2.98 8.94 -3.04
N MET A 77 1.99 8.80 -2.15
CA MET A 77 1.73 7.56 -1.41
C MET A 77 1.51 6.38 -2.37
N ILE A 78 0.65 6.58 -3.37
CA ILE A 78 0.36 5.57 -4.41
C ILE A 78 1.65 5.16 -5.12
N SER A 79 2.45 6.12 -5.55
CA SER A 79 3.72 5.86 -6.24
C SER A 79 4.70 5.06 -5.38
N ILE A 80 4.86 5.42 -4.10
CA ILE A 80 5.75 4.69 -3.18
C ILE A 80 5.27 3.24 -3.00
N LEU A 81 3.97 3.05 -2.77
CA LEU A 81 3.38 1.73 -2.55
C LEU A 81 3.48 0.84 -3.80
N ASP A 82 3.25 1.39 -4.99
CA ASP A 82 3.44 0.68 -6.26
C ASP A 82 4.90 0.21 -6.43
N ASN A 83 5.87 1.07 -6.10
CA ASN A 83 7.29 0.70 -6.11
C ASN A 83 7.62 -0.38 -5.07
N MET A 84 7.06 -0.31 -3.85
CA MET A 84 7.23 -1.35 -2.83
C MET A 84 6.62 -2.68 -3.28
N VAL A 85 5.45 -2.66 -3.92
CA VAL A 85 4.83 -3.85 -4.53
C VAL A 85 5.74 -4.43 -5.61
N ALA A 86 6.25 -3.62 -6.52
CA ALA A 86 7.15 -4.06 -7.58
C ALA A 86 8.42 -4.71 -7.02
N TYR A 87 9.03 -4.09 -6.00
CA TYR A 87 10.19 -4.67 -5.31
C TYR A 87 9.86 -6.00 -4.64
N SER A 88 8.71 -6.08 -3.97
CA SER A 88 8.33 -7.26 -3.17
C SER A 88 8.00 -8.48 -4.01
N LYS A 89 7.50 -8.30 -5.24
CA LYS A 89 7.33 -9.40 -6.21
C LYS A 89 8.65 -10.12 -6.54
N ALA A 90 9.78 -9.41 -6.44
CA ALA A 90 11.10 -9.95 -6.72
C ALA A 90 11.89 -10.33 -5.45
N ASN A 91 11.41 -9.96 -4.25
CA ASN A 91 12.16 -10.11 -3.01
C ASN A 91 11.27 -10.34 -1.77
N LYS A 92 11.46 -11.47 -1.10
CA LYS A 92 10.75 -11.86 0.13
C LYS A 92 10.96 -10.92 1.32
N GLU A 93 12.11 -10.23 1.39
CA GLU A 93 12.32 -9.20 2.41
C GLU A 93 11.32 -8.05 2.23
N GLY A 94 11.05 -7.68 0.98
CA GLY A 94 10.06 -6.66 0.66
C GLY A 94 8.65 -7.05 1.08
N GLU A 95 8.26 -8.31 0.88
CA GLU A 95 6.97 -8.81 1.35
C GLU A 95 6.80 -8.68 2.87
N LYS A 96 7.84 -9.01 3.67
CA LYS A 96 7.78 -8.84 5.13
C LYS A 96 7.61 -7.38 5.54
N LYS A 97 8.25 -6.47 4.81
CA LYS A 97 8.13 -5.03 5.02
C LYS A 97 6.71 -4.54 4.66
N LEU A 98 6.17 -4.96 3.51
CA LEU A 98 4.79 -4.67 3.11
C LEU A 98 3.75 -5.22 4.10
N GLN A 99 3.98 -6.41 4.66
CA GLN A 99 3.05 -7.01 5.62
C GLN A 99 2.80 -6.09 6.81
N LYS A 100 3.86 -5.51 7.40
CA LYS A 100 3.73 -4.57 8.51
C LYS A 100 2.96 -3.30 8.13
N ILE A 101 3.18 -2.82 6.90
CA ILE A 101 2.48 -1.65 6.34
C ILE A 101 0.98 -1.94 6.21
N ASN A 102 0.61 -3.12 5.69
CA ASN A 102 -0.79 -3.53 5.56
C ASN A 102 -1.48 -3.77 6.91
N GLU A 103 -0.76 -4.31 7.91
CA GLU A 103 -1.36 -4.66 9.20
C GLU A 103 -1.67 -3.44 10.08
N TYR A 104 -0.89 -2.36 9.99
CA TYR A 104 -0.98 -1.25 10.95
C TYR A 104 -1.09 0.13 10.33
N HIS A 105 -0.38 0.39 9.22
CA HIS A 105 -0.21 1.75 8.71
C HIS A 105 -1.26 2.13 7.67
N LEU A 106 -1.49 1.29 6.65
CA LEU A 106 -2.47 1.58 5.60
C LEU A 106 -3.92 1.60 6.09
N PRO A 107 -4.39 0.67 6.94
CA PRO A 107 -5.76 0.73 7.44
C PRO A 107 -6.03 2.02 8.20
N THR A 108 -5.04 2.48 8.99
CA THR A 108 -5.12 3.74 9.74
C THR A 108 -5.17 4.94 8.80
N ALA A 109 -4.29 4.99 7.79
CA ALA A 109 -4.27 6.07 6.80
C ALA A 109 -5.59 6.14 6.01
N ILE A 110 -6.11 5.00 5.54
CA ILE A 110 -7.39 4.91 4.83
C ILE A 110 -8.54 5.42 5.71
N LYS A 111 -8.56 5.05 6.99
CA LYS A 111 -9.56 5.55 7.93
C LYS A 111 -9.49 7.08 8.09
N MET A 112 -8.28 7.63 8.19
CA MET A 112 -8.07 9.08 8.27
C MET A 112 -8.56 9.79 6.99
N LEU A 113 -8.24 9.24 5.82
CA LEU A 113 -8.69 9.80 4.54
C LEU A 113 -10.21 9.77 4.39
N LYS A 114 -10.90 8.74 4.91
CA LYS A 114 -12.35 8.72 4.95
C LYS A 114 -12.91 9.89 5.76
N TYR A 115 -12.37 10.14 6.97
CA TYR A 115 -12.79 11.30 7.76
C TYR A 115 -12.47 12.63 7.08
N TYR A 116 -11.33 12.72 6.39
CA TYR A 116 -10.98 13.91 5.61
C TYR A 116 -12.01 14.18 4.51
N ILE A 117 -12.43 13.16 3.76
CA ILE A 117 -13.51 13.27 2.75
C ILE A 117 -14.81 13.74 3.41
N ASP A 118 -15.19 13.14 4.54
CA ASP A 118 -16.40 13.53 5.27
C ASP A 118 -16.33 15.02 5.66
N PHE A 119 -15.18 15.49 6.13
CA PHE A 119 -14.94 16.90 6.46
C PHE A 119 -15.01 17.82 5.26
N CYS A 120 -14.49 17.41 4.10
CA CYS A 120 -14.59 18.18 2.85
C CYS A 120 -16.04 18.38 2.41
N ASN A 121 -16.92 17.41 2.69
CA ASN A 121 -18.32 17.42 2.28
C ASN A 121 -19.26 18.16 3.27
N LEU A 122 -18.76 18.62 4.42
CA LEU A 122 -19.57 19.37 5.38
C LEU A 122 -19.91 20.77 4.83
N PRO A 123 -21.19 21.21 4.92
CA PRO A 123 -21.62 22.51 4.40
C PRO A 123 -21.06 23.70 5.21
N VAL A 124 -20.70 23.47 6.48
CA VAL A 124 -20.10 24.45 7.37
C VAL A 124 -18.96 23.76 8.12
N LYS A 125 -17.75 24.29 7.99
CA LYS A 125 -16.57 23.85 8.72
C LYS A 125 -16.31 24.79 9.89
N ASN A 126 -15.89 24.25 11.02
CA ASN A 126 -15.42 25.03 12.16
C ASN A 126 -13.90 24.87 12.30
N ASP A 127 -13.27 25.71 13.11
CA ASP A 127 -11.82 25.73 13.31
C ASP A 127 -11.25 24.35 13.71
N ASN A 128 -12.01 23.53 14.43
CA ASN A 128 -11.56 22.18 14.80
C ASN A 128 -11.53 21.24 13.59
N ILE A 129 -12.53 21.30 12.71
CA ILE A 129 -12.59 20.49 11.48
C ILE A 129 -11.44 20.87 10.55
N GLU A 130 -11.21 22.17 10.34
CA GLU A 130 -10.09 22.65 9.51
C GLU A 130 -8.75 22.22 10.09
N LYS A 131 -8.56 22.41 11.40
CA LYS A 131 -7.35 21.97 12.09
C LYS A 131 -7.11 20.46 11.98
N THR A 132 -8.12 19.63 12.23
CA THR A 132 -7.97 18.18 12.14
C THR A 132 -7.73 17.72 10.70
N SER A 133 -8.29 18.41 9.71
CA SER A 133 -8.00 18.13 8.28
C SER A 133 -6.51 18.35 7.97
N LEU A 134 -5.93 19.45 8.45
CA LEU A 134 -4.50 19.72 8.31
C LEU A 134 -3.63 18.72 9.09
N GLU A 135 -4.06 18.28 10.27
CA GLU A 135 -3.36 17.24 11.03
C GLU A 135 -3.37 15.89 10.30
N ILE A 136 -4.46 15.55 9.60
CA ILE A 136 -4.53 14.36 8.76
C ILE A 136 -3.56 14.49 7.58
N GLU A 137 -3.55 15.63 6.88
CA GLU A 137 -2.63 15.89 5.77
C GLU A 137 -1.15 15.74 6.21
N ASP A 138 -0.76 16.39 7.30
CA ASP A 138 0.58 16.28 7.88
C ASP A 138 0.94 14.84 8.28
N ALA A 139 -0.03 14.08 8.82
CA ALA A 139 0.19 12.68 9.16
C ALA A 139 0.43 11.80 7.91
N ILE A 140 -0.30 12.07 6.81
CA ILE A 140 -0.13 11.38 5.53
C ILE A 140 1.24 11.70 4.91
N ILE A 141 1.67 12.96 4.95
CA ILE A 141 3.00 13.39 4.50
C ILE A 141 4.10 12.67 5.29
N LYS A 142 4.01 12.66 6.63
CA LYS A 142 4.97 11.95 7.49
C LYS A 142 4.99 10.45 7.24
N LEU A 143 3.83 9.85 6.97
CA LEU A 143 3.75 8.45 6.59
C LEU A 143 4.49 8.20 5.27
N ASN A 144 4.33 9.07 4.27
CA ASN A 144 5.07 8.95 3.02
C ASN A 144 6.59 9.06 3.21
N GLU A 145 7.06 9.98 4.06
CA GLU A 145 8.49 10.07 4.40
C GLU A 145 9.02 8.76 5.00
N ALA A 146 8.27 8.18 5.93
CA ALA A 146 8.61 6.89 6.54
C ALA A 146 8.62 5.75 5.50
N LEU A 147 7.62 5.70 4.61
CA LEU A 147 7.54 4.73 3.54
C LEU A 147 8.71 4.89 2.55
N LYS A 148 9.05 6.11 2.14
CA LYS A 148 10.22 6.39 1.28
C LYS A 148 11.51 5.86 1.91
N LYS A 149 11.73 6.13 3.20
CA LYS A 149 12.90 5.62 3.92
C LYS A 149 12.91 4.09 3.94
N MET A 150 11.77 3.46 4.20
CA MET A 150 11.64 2.01 4.22
C MET A 150 11.92 1.37 2.85
N LEU A 151 11.47 2.00 1.77
CA LEU A 151 11.77 1.61 0.38
C LEU A 151 13.25 1.81 0.03
N LEU A 152 13.87 2.89 0.50
CA LEU A 152 15.30 3.12 0.31
C LEU A 152 16.14 2.02 1.00
N GLU A 153 15.84 1.71 2.26
CA GLU A 153 16.48 0.63 3.01
C GLU A 153 16.33 -0.74 2.31
N MET A 154 15.21 -0.98 1.60
CA MET A 154 15.04 -2.20 0.81
C MET A 154 16.08 -2.28 -0.33
N ASN A 155 16.41 -1.15 -0.96
CA ASN A 155 17.38 -1.09 -2.05
C ASN A 155 18.84 -1.08 -1.57
N GLU A 156 19.14 -0.55 -0.37
CA GLU A 156 20.50 -0.48 0.16
C GLU A 156 21.12 -1.87 0.38
N ASN A 157 20.36 -2.85 0.87
CA ASN A 157 20.84 -4.23 1.01
C ASN A 157 21.35 -4.79 -0.33
N LYS A 158 20.64 -4.48 -1.42
CA LYS A 158 21.02 -4.89 -2.78
C LYS A 158 22.28 -4.18 -3.28
N LEU A 159 22.52 -2.93 -2.87
CA LEU A 159 23.74 -2.20 -3.23
C LEU A 159 24.98 -2.79 -2.56
N ILE A 160 24.85 -3.25 -1.31
CA ILE A 160 25.94 -3.91 -0.58
C ILE A 160 26.34 -5.21 -1.30
N ASP A 161 25.36 -6.03 -1.69
CA ASP A 161 25.61 -7.29 -2.40
C ASP A 161 26.32 -7.05 -3.75
N ILE A 162 25.84 -6.07 -4.53
CA ILE A 162 26.45 -5.73 -5.83
C ILE A 162 27.88 -5.21 -5.66
N ASN A 163 28.15 -4.39 -4.65
CA ASN A 163 29.50 -3.89 -4.40
C ASN A 163 30.46 -5.03 -4.02
N SER A 164 29.98 -5.99 -3.23
CA SER A 164 30.74 -7.20 -2.91
C SER A 164 31.06 -8.00 -4.19
N ASP A 165 30.08 -8.20 -5.07
CA ASP A 165 30.29 -8.91 -6.34
C ASP A 165 31.27 -8.17 -7.27
N ILE A 166 31.19 -6.83 -7.32
CA ILE A 166 32.11 -5.98 -8.07
C ILE A 166 33.55 -6.16 -7.54
N ASP A 167 33.73 -6.15 -6.23
CA ASP A 167 35.05 -6.29 -5.62
C ASP A 167 35.62 -7.69 -5.83
N VAL A 168 34.78 -8.73 -5.81
CA VAL A 168 35.20 -10.08 -6.21
C VAL A 168 35.65 -10.09 -7.68
N LEU A 169 34.89 -9.47 -8.59
CA LEU A 169 35.23 -9.40 -10.00
C LEU A 169 36.55 -8.65 -10.23
N LYS A 170 36.76 -7.50 -9.58
CA LYS A 170 38.03 -6.76 -9.64
C LYS A 170 39.21 -7.62 -9.18
N ASN A 171 39.07 -8.29 -8.03
CA ASN A 171 40.12 -9.16 -7.49
C ASN A 171 40.45 -10.33 -8.44
N MET A 172 39.45 -10.86 -9.16
CA MET A 172 39.68 -11.89 -10.18
C MET A 172 40.44 -11.32 -11.38
N LEU A 173 40.02 -10.16 -11.88
CA LEU A 173 40.68 -9.49 -13.02
C LEU A 173 42.15 -9.12 -12.70
N GLU A 174 42.44 -8.63 -11.49
CA GLU A 174 43.80 -8.35 -11.03
C GLU A 174 44.65 -9.62 -10.97
N LYS A 175 44.10 -10.73 -10.44
CA LYS A 175 44.80 -12.02 -10.36
C LYS A 175 45.11 -12.61 -11.72
N ASP A 176 44.21 -12.42 -12.67
CA ASP A 176 44.38 -12.87 -14.06
C ASP A 176 45.26 -11.91 -14.89
N GLY A 177 45.69 -10.78 -14.31
CA GLY A 177 46.52 -9.77 -14.97
C GLY A 177 45.79 -9.00 -16.09
N LEU A 178 44.47 -8.95 -16.02
CA LEU A 178 43.60 -8.31 -17.02
C LEU A 178 43.33 -6.84 -16.73
N ILE A 179 43.63 -6.38 -15.51
CA ILE A 179 43.62 -4.97 -15.09
C ILE A 179 44.83 -4.65 -14.21
#